data_AF-A0A523S4Y5-F1
#
_entry.id   AF-A0A523S4Y5-F1
#
_cell.length_a   1.000
_cell.length_b   1.000
_cell.length_c   1.000
_cell.angle_alpha   90.00
_cell.angle_beta   90.00
_cell.angle_gamma   90.00
#
_symmetry.space_group_name_H-M   'P 1'
#
loop_
_entity.id
_entity.type
_entity.pdbx_description
1 polymer ?
#
loop_
_entity_poly.entity_id
_entity_poly.type
_entity_poly.pdbx_seq_one_letter_code
_entity_poly.pdbx_strand_id
1 'polypeptide(L)' 'GIMAGILSVPCRFIHSPTSTVRLNDLENTIQLLTHFIEDLPGSLLQQRS' A
#
# COMPACT_ATOMS: atom_id res chain seq x y z
N GLY A 1 10.80 10.34 -18.68
CA GLY A 1 9.65 9.97 -17.83
C GLY A 1 10.11 8.93 -16.84
N ILE A 2 9.55 8.92 -15.63
CA ILE A 2 9.81 7.89 -14.62
C ILE A 2 8.56 7.02 -14.47
N MET A 3 8.75 5.72 -14.20
CA MET A 3 7.64 4.83 -13.91
C MET A 3 6.98 5.23 -12.58
N ALA A 4 5.69 5.50 -12.60
CA ALA A 4 4.93 5.91 -11.42
C ALA A 4 3.58 5.20 -11.40
N GLY A 5 3.13 4.83 -10.20
CA GLY A 5 1.84 4.20 -9.94
C GLY A 5 1.31 4.61 -8.57
N ILE A 6 0.01 4.42 -8.34
CA ILE A 6 -0.66 4.76 -7.09
C ILE A 6 -1.30 3.48 -6.53
N LEU A 7 -1.04 3.21 -5.25
CA LEU A 7 -1.78 2.25 -4.45
C LEU A 7 -2.66 3.02 -3.46
N SER A 8 -3.93 2.66 -3.34
CA SER A 8 -4.89 3.35 -2.46
C SER A 8 -5.70 2.35 -1.64
N VAL A 9 -6.10 2.76 -0.44
CA VAL A 9 -7.00 2.02 0.44
C VAL A 9 -8.43 2.54 0.21
N PRO A 10 -9.44 1.67 0.02
CA PRO A 10 -10.82 2.12 -0.12
C PRO A 10 -11.32 2.75 1.18
N CYS A 11 -11.82 3.98 1.08
CA CYS A 11 -12.37 4.75 2.19
C CYS A 11 -13.71 5.38 1.80
N ARG A 12 -14.56 5.66 2.78
CA ARG A 12 -15.78 6.47 2.61
C ARG A 12 -15.60 7.85 3.22
N PHE A 13 -16.28 8.85 2.66
CA PHE A 13 -16.32 10.23 3.15
C PHE A 13 -14.96 10.94 3.13
N ILE A 14 -14.18 10.76 2.06
CA ILE A 14 -12.80 11.29 1.91
C ILE A 14 -12.70 12.83 1.85
N HIS A 15 -13.82 13.53 1.73
CA HIS A 15 -13.91 15.00 1.74
C HIS A 15 -14.77 15.52 2.89
N SER A 16 -14.99 14.69 3.90
CA SER A 16 -15.70 15.04 5.14
C SER A 16 -14.69 15.21 6.29
N PRO A 17 -15.05 15.87 7.41
CA PRO A 17 -14.13 16.05 8.54
C PRO A 17 -13.70 14.73 9.20
N THR A 18 -14.43 13.65 8.96
CA THR A 18 -14.04 12.28 9.30
C THR A 18 -14.25 11.37 8.10
N SER A 19 -13.37 10.40 7.93
CA SER A 19 -13.49 9.34 6.93
C SER A 19 -13.46 7.98 7.61
N THR A 20 -14.10 7.00 6.99
CA THR A 20 -14.16 5.64 7.53
C THR A 20 -13.48 4.68 6.58
N VAL A 21 -12.64 3.81 7.13
CA VAL A 21 -11.97 2.72 6.42
C VAL A 21 -12.36 1.40 7.07
N ARG A 22 -12.40 0.32 6.28
CA ARG A 22 -12.51 -1.03 6.82
C ARG A 22 -11.12 -1.50 7.20
N LEU A 23 -10.93 -1.96 8.44
CA LEU A 23 -9.62 -2.39 8.94
C LEU A 23 -9.00 -3.49 8.06
N ASN A 24 -9.80 -4.46 7.62
CA ASN A 24 -9.32 -5.49 6.72
C ASN A 24 -8.77 -4.93 5.38
N ASP A 25 -9.38 -3.87 4.83
CA ASP A 25 -8.89 -3.28 3.57
C ASP A 25 -7.55 -2.56 3.79
N LEU A 26 -7.36 -1.94 4.96
CA LEU A 26 -6.08 -1.36 5.36
C LEU A 26 -5.01 -2.44 5.52
N GLU A 27 -5.31 -3.50 6.27
CA GLU A 27 -4.39 -4.63 6.52
C GLU A 27 -3.95 -5.30 5.22
N ASN A 28 -4.88 -5.59 4.31
CA ASN A 28 -4.56 -6.20 3.01
C ASN A 28 -3.74 -5.25 2.12
N THR A 29 -3.99 -3.93 2.19
CA THR A 29 -3.19 -2.96 1.43
C THR A 29 -1.74 -2.89 1.93
N ILE A 30 -1.54 -2.98 3.25
CA ILE A 30 -0.20 -3.08 3.83
C ILE A 30 0.50 -4.34 3.34
N GLN A 31 -0.17 -5.50 3.41
CA GLN A 31 0.40 -6.77 2.93
C GLN A 31 0.78 -6.69 1.44
N LEU A 32 -0.09 -6.12 0.61
CA LEU A 32 0.17 -5.95 -0.82
C LEU A 32 1.39 -5.05 -1.07
N LEU A 33 1.48 -3.91 -0.39
CA LEU A 33 2.60 -2.98 -0.55
C LEU A 33 3.92 -3.61 -0.09
N THR A 34 3.90 -4.30 1.04
CA THR A 34 5.08 -4.97 1.59
C THR A 34 5.60 -6.02 0.62
N HIS A 35 4.75 -6.94 0.16
CA HIS A 35 5.14 -7.95 -0.81
C HIS A 35 5.62 -7.35 -2.14
N PHE A 36 4.95 -6.30 -2.63
CA PHE A 36 5.39 -5.61 -3.84
C PHE A 36 6.80 -5.02 -3.72
N ILE A 37 7.16 -4.46 -2.56
CA ILE A 37 8.49 -3.89 -2.32
C ILE A 37 9.53 -5.00 -2.13
N GLU A 38 9.18 -6.07 -1.42
CA GLU A 38 10.04 -7.25 -1.24
C GLU A 38 10.42 -7.84 -2.60
N ASP A 39 9.42 -8.09 -3.46
CA ASP A 39 9.62 -8.68 -4.80
C ASP A 39 10.36 -7.75 -5.79
N LEU A 40 10.56 -6.48 -5.46
CA LEU A 40 11.22 -5.53 -6.36
C LEU A 40 12.72 -5.86 -6.46
N PRO A 41 13.29 -6.01 -7.68
CA PRO A 41 14.70 -6.29 -7.85
C PRO A 41 15.57 -5.15 -7.29
N GLY A 42 16.49 -5.50 -6.40
CA GLY A 42 17.37 -4.54 -5.74
C GLY A 42 16.78 -3.89 -4.48
N SER A 43 15.64 -4.37 -3.96
CA SER A 43 15.16 -3.96 -2.65
C SER A 43 16.15 -4.38 -1.56
N LEU A 44 16.44 -3.48 -0.62
CA LEU A 44 17.32 -3.77 0.54
C LEU A 44 16.70 -4.83 1.47
N LEU A 45 15.39 -5.10 1.33
CA LEU A 45 14.65 -6.08 2.11
C LEU A 45 14.86 -7.51 1.57
N GLN A 46 15.05 -7.68 0.27
CA GLN A 46 15.39 -8.98 -0.33
C GLN A 46 16.69 -9.57 0.26
N GLN A 47 17.62 -8.72 0.70
CA GLN A 47 18.92 -9.16 1.24
C GLN A 47 18.85 -9.67 2.69
N ARG A 48 17.68 -9.63 3.34
CA ARG A 48 17.48 -10.00 4.75
C ARG A 48 16.73 -11.31 4.96
N SER A 49 16.30 -11.98 3.88
CA SER A 49 15.58 -13.26 3.89
C SER A 49 16.47 -14.37 3.34
#